data_AF-A0A3C1Y887-F1
#
_entry.id   AF-A0A3C1Y887-F1
#
_cell.length_a   1.000
_cell.length_b   1.000
_cell.length_c   1.000
_cell.angle_alpha   90.00
_cell.angle_beta   90.00
_cell.angle_gamma   90.00
#
_symmetry.space_group_name_H-M   'P 1'
#
loop_
_entity.id
_entity.type
_entity.pdbx_description
1 polymer ?
#
loop_
_entity_poly.entity_id
_entity_poly.type
_entity_poly.pdbx_seq_one_letter_code
_entity_poly.pdbx_strand_id
1 'polypeptide(L)'
;MSYSFDCVVDTAELAHSVNSVKKHVDTTTGAVVAMKAAVIKAEEEGADHVCRKVNQGFYSMIHSQISQKMATLQSRVDAQLMRLNQQRKQLTGIRRRMERDYQMISARYSKLFNALNRNLRQRVTELDRPIMDLATTDADQVTNRSNQMVAAVPLGQAESVKTSQRLATSNLKRRAADAIVTIERFIAASNRLQAVTDSILLRRRAEAPDSMLTVPVAVVESNYDNSGNTQTSTYVSAIGISDQARTAIQNRFSQDAREGALPWSETAAIDPELANQFRQIVAASGLDPRRQQTIIQMFEAHPFQTF
;
A
#
# COMPACT_ATOMS: atom_id res chain seq x y z
N MET A 1 -48.79 136.19 30.56
CA MET A 1 -47.59 135.41 30.94
C MET A 1 -48.03 133.96 31.11
N SER A 2 -47.22 133.01 30.59
CA SER A 2 -47.63 131.64 30.30
C SER A 2 -48.09 130.85 31.52
N TYR A 3 -49.27 130.23 31.43
CA TYR A 3 -49.69 129.20 32.37
C TYR A 3 -49.01 127.88 31.99
N SER A 4 -48.02 127.46 32.78
CA SER A 4 -47.46 126.11 32.75
C SER A 4 -48.29 125.27 33.72
N PHE A 5 -49.01 124.28 33.20
CA PHE A 5 -49.68 123.26 34.00
C PHE A 5 -48.66 122.18 34.33
N ASP A 6 -48.17 122.16 35.56
CA ASP A 6 -47.33 121.10 36.08
C ASP A 6 -48.23 119.94 36.52
N CYS A 7 -48.33 118.92 35.67
CA CYS A 7 -49.09 117.71 35.96
C CYS A 7 -48.17 116.73 36.69
N VAL A 8 -48.17 116.78 38.01
CA VAL A 8 -47.52 115.77 38.85
C VAL A 8 -48.41 114.53 38.81
N VAL A 9 -48.09 113.62 37.90
CA VAL A 9 -48.75 112.32 37.78
C VAL A 9 -48.25 111.46 38.94
N ASP A 10 -49.13 111.16 39.89
CA ASP A 10 -48.84 110.22 40.97
C ASP A 10 -48.62 108.82 40.38
N THR A 11 -47.38 108.36 40.41
CA THR A 11 -46.97 107.05 39.88
C THR A 11 -46.87 105.99 40.97
N ALA A 12 -47.27 106.30 42.22
CA ALA A 12 -47.15 105.37 43.35
C ALA A 12 -47.98 104.08 43.17
N GLU A 13 -49.20 104.18 42.64
CA GLU A 13 -50.03 103.00 42.31
C GLU A 13 -49.39 102.14 41.21
N LEU A 14 -48.78 102.78 40.20
CA LEU A 14 -48.08 102.07 39.13
C LEU A 14 -46.79 101.41 39.67
N ALA A 15 -46.04 102.09 40.53
CA ALA A 15 -44.83 101.54 41.15
C ALA A 15 -45.15 100.35 42.07
N HIS A 16 -46.26 100.39 42.80
CA HIS A 16 -46.73 99.26 43.60
C HIS A 16 -47.16 98.06 42.75
N SER A 17 -47.85 98.28 41.63
CA SER A 17 -48.22 97.20 40.72
C SER A 17 -47.00 96.57 40.04
N VAL A 18 -46.01 97.38 39.63
CA VAL A 18 -44.74 96.90 39.06
C VAL A 18 -43.91 96.11 40.07
N ASN A 19 -43.85 96.55 41.33
CA ASN A 19 -43.15 95.79 42.39
C ASN A 19 -43.85 94.47 42.73
N SER A 20 -45.19 94.44 42.72
CA SER A 20 -45.95 93.21 42.89
C SER A 20 -45.69 92.22 41.75
N VAL A 21 -45.74 92.69 40.50
CA VAL A 21 -45.40 91.90 39.31
C VAL A 21 -43.96 91.39 39.38
N LYS A 22 -43.00 92.23 39.76
CA LYS A 22 -41.60 91.84 39.92
C LYS A 22 -41.43 90.71 40.94
N LYS A 23 -42.10 90.78 42.10
CA LYS A 23 -42.04 89.71 43.12
C LYS A 23 -42.64 88.40 42.62
N HIS A 24 -43.74 88.45 41.87
CA HIS A 24 -44.33 87.27 41.24
C HIS A 24 -43.43 86.68 40.16
N VAL A 25 -42.77 87.54 39.36
CA VAL A 25 -41.80 87.11 38.34
C VAL A 25 -40.58 86.47 39.01
N ASP A 26 -39.98 87.09 40.02
CA ASP A 26 -38.80 86.54 40.72
C ASP A 26 -39.12 85.20 41.41
N THR A 27 -40.31 85.08 42.02
CA THR A 27 -40.77 83.81 42.63
C THR A 27 -40.98 82.73 41.56
N THR A 28 -41.55 83.10 40.41
CA THR A 28 -41.74 82.20 39.27
C THR A 28 -40.40 81.80 38.66
N THR A 29 -39.45 82.72 38.53
CA THR A 29 -38.10 82.44 38.05
C THR A 29 -37.36 81.50 38.99
N GLY A 30 -37.45 81.70 40.30
CA GLY A 30 -36.88 80.78 41.30
C GLY A 30 -37.50 79.39 41.24
N ALA A 31 -38.83 79.30 41.10
CA ALA A 31 -39.53 78.03 40.92
C ALA A 31 -39.13 77.32 39.60
N VAL A 32 -38.96 78.07 38.51
CA VAL A 32 -38.51 77.53 37.21
C VAL A 32 -37.06 77.06 37.28
N VAL A 33 -36.17 77.78 37.98
CA VAL A 33 -34.78 77.35 38.18
C VAL A 33 -34.72 76.09 39.06
N ALA A 34 -35.50 76.02 40.13
CA ALA A 34 -35.59 74.84 40.99
C ALA A 34 -36.18 73.64 40.23
N MET A 35 -37.21 73.85 39.40
CA MET A 35 -37.79 72.82 38.54
C MET A 35 -36.78 72.35 37.49
N LYS A 36 -36.04 73.26 36.84
CA LYS A 36 -34.97 72.89 35.90
C LYS A 36 -33.88 72.07 36.58
N ALA A 37 -33.43 72.48 37.77
CA ALA A 37 -32.45 71.72 38.54
C ALA A 37 -32.98 70.33 38.94
N ALA A 38 -34.25 70.23 39.33
CA ALA A 38 -34.89 68.96 39.64
C ALA A 38 -35.03 68.05 38.41
N VAL A 39 -35.35 68.61 37.24
CA VAL A 39 -35.42 67.89 35.96
C VAL A 39 -34.05 67.39 35.55
N ILE A 40 -33.01 68.24 35.63
CA ILE A 40 -31.62 67.83 35.31
C ILE A 40 -31.17 66.70 36.23
N LYS A 41 -31.45 66.79 37.53
CA LYS A 41 -31.12 65.74 38.49
C LYS A 41 -31.87 64.44 38.21
N ALA A 42 -33.15 64.52 37.85
CA ALA A 42 -33.95 63.36 37.47
C ALA A 42 -33.47 62.73 36.14
N GLU A 43 -33.02 63.54 35.17
CA GLU A 43 -32.40 63.06 33.94
C GLU A 43 -31.06 62.36 34.23
N GLU A 44 -30.24 62.90 35.12
CA GLU A 44 -28.96 62.29 35.52
C GLU A 44 -29.16 60.95 36.24
N GLU A 45 -30.05 60.90 37.23
CA GLU A 45 -30.40 59.65 37.92
C GLU A 45 -31.05 58.62 36.98
N GLY A 46 -31.88 59.09 36.03
CA GLY A 46 -32.47 58.27 34.98
C GLY A 46 -31.40 57.71 34.03
N ALA A 47 -30.46 58.52 33.58
CA ALA A 47 -29.35 58.12 32.72
C ALA A 47 -28.44 57.10 33.40
N ASP A 48 -28.09 57.31 34.68
CA ASP A 48 -27.30 56.38 35.48
C ASP A 48 -28.03 55.06 35.75
N HIS A 49 -29.34 55.11 35.92
CA HIS A 49 -30.15 53.89 36.06
C HIS A 49 -30.15 53.10 34.74
N VAL A 50 -30.37 53.76 33.62
CA VAL A 50 -30.35 53.14 32.29
C VAL A 50 -28.97 52.57 31.99
N CYS A 51 -27.88 53.31 32.21
CA CYS A 51 -26.52 52.82 31.99
C CYS A 51 -26.20 51.59 32.84
N ARG A 52 -26.57 51.58 34.13
CA ARG A 52 -26.36 50.40 34.99
C ARG A 52 -27.16 49.19 34.52
N LYS A 53 -28.43 49.39 34.14
CA LYS A 53 -29.27 48.30 33.61
C LYS A 53 -28.77 47.75 32.28
N VAL A 54 -28.30 48.63 31.39
CA VAL A 54 -27.68 48.23 30.12
C VAL A 54 -26.41 47.43 30.36
N ASN A 55 -25.51 47.90 31.22
CA ASN A 55 -24.28 47.18 31.56
C ASN A 55 -24.57 45.81 32.20
N GLN A 56 -25.54 45.74 33.10
CA GLN A 56 -25.93 44.49 33.76
C GLN A 56 -26.57 43.50 32.76
N GLY A 57 -27.44 44.00 31.88
CA GLY A 57 -28.05 43.21 30.81
C GLY A 57 -27.02 42.70 29.81
N PHE A 58 -26.09 43.56 29.40
CA PHE A 58 -24.99 43.19 28.51
C PHE A 58 -24.08 42.12 29.14
N TYR A 59 -23.69 42.31 30.41
CA TYR A 59 -22.88 41.33 31.13
C TYR A 59 -23.59 39.98 31.24
N SER A 60 -24.88 39.97 31.59
CA SER A 60 -25.69 38.75 31.65
C SER A 60 -25.80 38.06 30.29
N MET A 61 -25.98 38.84 29.21
CA MET A 61 -26.06 38.32 27.84
C MET A 61 -24.74 37.67 27.43
N ILE A 62 -23.60 38.33 27.68
CA ILE A 62 -22.27 37.80 27.37
C ILE A 62 -22.01 36.51 28.15
N HIS A 63 -22.33 36.46 29.44
CA HIS A 63 -22.21 35.23 30.24
C HIS A 63 -23.06 34.08 29.70
N SER A 64 -24.30 34.38 29.31
CA SER A 64 -25.18 33.38 28.68
C SER A 64 -24.61 32.87 27.37
N GLN A 65 -24.11 33.77 26.50
CA GLN A 65 -23.50 33.39 25.23
C GLN A 65 -22.22 32.57 25.41
N ILE A 66 -21.37 32.93 26.37
CA ILE A 66 -20.16 32.16 26.71
C ILE A 66 -20.56 30.77 27.20
N SER A 67 -21.55 30.68 28.09
CA SER A 67 -22.05 29.40 28.63
C SER A 67 -22.62 28.50 27.52
N GLN A 68 -23.39 29.08 26.59
CA GLN A 68 -23.90 28.35 25.42
C GLN A 68 -22.77 27.87 24.49
N LYS A 69 -21.78 28.71 24.21
CA LYS A 69 -20.60 28.31 23.44
C LYS A 69 -19.83 27.19 24.13
N MET A 70 -19.66 27.26 25.45
CA MET A 70 -18.99 26.21 26.22
C MET A 70 -19.76 24.89 26.17
N ALA A 71 -21.09 24.92 26.34
CA ALA A 71 -21.93 23.73 26.24
C ALA A 71 -21.89 23.08 24.84
N THR A 72 -21.91 23.90 23.77
CA THR A 72 -21.81 23.37 22.40
C THR A 72 -20.42 22.77 22.11
N LEU A 73 -19.35 23.39 22.60
CA LEU A 73 -17.99 22.84 22.51
C LEU A 73 -17.87 21.52 23.26
N GLN A 74 -18.38 21.45 24.49
CA GLN A 74 -18.39 20.23 25.30
C GLN A 74 -19.13 19.09 24.59
N SER A 75 -20.32 19.36 24.05
CA SER A 75 -21.10 18.39 23.28
C SER A 75 -20.34 17.88 22.04
N ARG A 76 -19.61 18.75 21.33
CA ARG A 76 -18.77 18.36 20.19
C ARG A 76 -17.62 17.45 20.62
N VAL A 77 -16.97 17.76 21.74
CA VAL A 77 -15.89 16.92 22.30
C VAL A 77 -16.42 15.55 22.68
N ASP A 78 -17.55 15.47 23.38
CA ASP A 78 -18.15 14.21 23.80
C ASP A 78 -18.56 13.34 22.60
N ALA A 79 -19.14 13.95 21.56
CA ALA A 79 -19.46 13.26 20.31
C ALA A 79 -18.20 12.72 19.60
N GLN A 80 -17.10 13.48 19.58
CA GLN A 80 -15.83 13.03 19.02
C GLN A 80 -15.21 11.89 19.83
N LEU A 81 -15.24 11.96 21.16
CA LEU A 81 -14.77 10.89 22.03
C LEU A 81 -15.58 9.60 21.85
N MET A 82 -16.89 9.72 21.64
CA MET A 82 -17.75 8.58 21.33
C MET A 82 -17.38 7.94 19.98
N ARG A 83 -17.15 8.75 18.93
CA ARG A 83 -16.67 8.27 17.62
C ARG A 83 -15.32 7.56 17.74
N LEU A 84 -14.35 8.13 18.46
CA LEU A 84 -13.05 7.52 18.68
C LEU A 84 -13.17 6.18 19.41
N ASN A 85 -14.04 6.09 20.42
CA ASN A 85 -14.28 4.83 21.12
C ASN A 85 -14.93 3.77 20.22
N GLN A 86 -15.84 4.16 19.34
CA GLN A 86 -16.46 3.26 18.38
C GLN A 86 -15.43 2.75 17.36
N GLN A 87 -14.60 3.64 16.81
CA GLN A 87 -13.51 3.28 15.90
C GLN A 87 -12.50 2.34 16.58
N ARG A 88 -12.12 2.60 17.84
CA ARG A 88 -11.27 1.71 18.64
C ARG A 88 -11.86 0.30 18.76
N LYS A 89 -13.16 0.19 19.05
CA LYS A 89 -13.86 -1.10 19.12
C LYS A 89 -13.85 -1.83 17.76
N GLN A 90 -14.10 -1.11 16.67
CA GLN A 90 -14.04 -1.67 15.31
C GLN A 90 -12.64 -2.18 14.96
N LEU A 91 -11.60 -1.39 15.20
CA LEU A 91 -10.20 -1.79 14.97
C LEU A 91 -9.82 -3.02 15.79
N THR A 92 -10.25 -3.08 17.06
CA THR A 92 -10.04 -4.26 17.90
C THR A 92 -10.74 -5.51 17.33
N GLY A 93 -11.95 -5.35 16.79
CA GLY A 93 -12.66 -6.42 16.10
C GLY A 93 -11.98 -6.88 14.82
N ILE A 94 -11.42 -5.96 14.04
CA ILE A 94 -10.62 -6.28 12.85
C ILE A 94 -9.35 -7.04 13.24
N ARG A 95 -8.62 -6.57 14.26
CA ARG A 95 -7.42 -7.25 14.77
C ARG A 95 -7.70 -8.70 15.16
N ARG A 96 -8.79 -8.94 15.91
CA ARG A 96 -9.21 -10.31 16.30
C ARG A 96 -9.61 -11.19 15.11
N ARG A 97 -10.12 -10.61 14.02
CA ARG A 97 -10.40 -11.37 12.78
C ARG A 97 -9.09 -11.75 12.10
N MET A 98 -8.21 -10.78 11.88
CA MET A 98 -6.90 -11.00 11.26
C MET A 98 -6.06 -12.03 12.03
N GLU A 99 -6.09 -12.00 13.36
CA GLU A 99 -5.37 -12.95 14.21
C GLU A 99 -5.88 -14.38 14.04
N ARG A 100 -7.21 -14.56 13.98
CA ARG A 100 -7.82 -15.88 13.71
C ARG A 100 -7.49 -16.37 12.30
N ASP A 101 -7.58 -15.50 11.31
CA ASP A 101 -7.27 -15.83 9.92
C ASP A 101 -5.79 -16.23 9.78
N TYR A 102 -4.89 -15.48 10.42
CA TYR A 102 -3.47 -15.81 10.47
C TYR A 102 -3.22 -17.19 11.09
N GLN A 103 -3.83 -17.48 12.24
CA GLN A 103 -3.70 -18.79 12.90
C GLN A 103 -4.24 -19.92 12.02
N MET A 104 -5.40 -19.72 11.38
CA MET A 104 -5.99 -20.71 10.49
C MET A 104 -5.09 -21.00 9.28
N ILE A 105 -4.57 -19.95 8.63
CA ILE A 105 -3.71 -20.05 7.45
C ILE A 105 -2.37 -20.71 7.84
N SER A 106 -1.76 -20.26 8.93
CA SER A 106 -0.50 -20.83 9.45
C SER A 106 -0.64 -22.31 9.79
N ALA A 107 -1.73 -22.70 10.47
CA ALA A 107 -2.01 -24.10 10.78
C ALA A 107 -2.22 -24.95 9.51
N ARG A 108 -2.91 -24.40 8.49
CA ARG A 108 -3.12 -25.08 7.21
C ARG A 108 -1.80 -25.30 6.48
N TYR A 109 -0.94 -24.28 6.37
CA TYR A 109 0.36 -24.42 5.72
C TYR A 109 1.28 -25.36 6.48
N SER A 110 1.31 -25.28 7.81
CA SER A 110 2.07 -26.20 8.65
C SER A 110 1.68 -27.66 8.39
N LYS A 111 0.38 -27.95 8.30
CA LYS A 111 -0.11 -29.29 7.94
C LYS A 111 0.30 -29.71 6.53
N LEU A 112 0.20 -28.82 5.55
CA LEU A 112 0.56 -29.10 4.17
C LEU A 112 2.06 -29.44 4.04
N PHE A 113 2.94 -28.62 4.63
CA PHE A 113 4.37 -28.86 4.59
C PHE A 113 4.76 -30.14 5.31
N ASN A 114 4.16 -30.43 6.47
CA ASN A 114 4.40 -31.69 7.18
C ASN A 114 3.93 -32.90 6.37
N ALA A 115 2.78 -32.83 5.72
CA ALA A 115 2.28 -33.89 4.85
C ALA A 115 3.17 -34.11 3.63
N LEU A 116 3.67 -33.02 3.03
CA LEU A 116 4.60 -33.08 1.89
C LEU A 116 5.95 -33.70 2.31
N ASN A 117 6.49 -33.26 3.45
CA ASN A 117 7.73 -33.80 3.99
C ASN A 117 7.61 -35.29 4.32
N ARG A 118 6.47 -35.72 4.87
CA ARG A 118 6.18 -37.14 5.10
C ARG A 118 6.10 -37.94 3.80
N ASN A 119 5.42 -37.42 2.78
CA ASN A 119 5.37 -38.05 1.45
C ASN A 119 6.76 -38.16 0.82
N LEU A 120 7.58 -37.11 0.93
CA LEU A 120 8.94 -37.11 0.40
C LEU A 120 9.78 -38.20 1.08
N ARG A 121 9.75 -38.26 2.42
CA ARG A 121 10.46 -39.31 3.19
C ARG A 121 10.03 -40.71 2.77
N GLN A 122 8.72 -40.92 2.60
CA GLN A 122 8.20 -42.21 2.15
C GLN A 122 8.69 -42.56 0.74
N ARG A 123 8.66 -41.62 -0.20
CA ARG A 123 9.15 -41.83 -1.56
C ARG A 123 10.64 -42.11 -1.62
N VAL A 124 11.45 -41.40 -0.84
CA VAL A 124 12.89 -41.68 -0.73
C VAL A 124 13.11 -43.10 -0.20
N THR A 125 12.37 -43.49 0.84
CA THR A 125 12.48 -44.84 1.41
C THR A 125 12.10 -45.93 0.41
N GLU A 126 11.03 -45.72 -0.38
CA GLU A 126 10.63 -46.68 -1.43
C GLU A 126 11.63 -46.74 -2.59
N LEU A 127 12.30 -45.63 -2.93
CA LEU A 127 13.37 -45.62 -3.93
C LEU A 127 14.61 -46.38 -3.44
N ASP A 128 14.93 -46.29 -2.16
CA ASP A 128 16.08 -46.97 -1.56
C ASP A 128 15.82 -48.47 -1.30
N ARG A 129 14.55 -48.86 -1.16
CA ARG A 129 14.11 -50.23 -0.88
C ARG A 129 14.71 -51.30 -1.81
N PRO A 130 14.65 -51.20 -3.15
CA PRO A 130 15.24 -52.21 -4.04
C PRO A 130 16.76 -52.34 -3.90
N ILE A 131 17.46 -51.26 -3.56
CA ILE A 131 18.91 -51.29 -3.33
C ILE A 131 19.21 -52.03 -2.03
N MET A 132 18.43 -51.76 -0.98
CA MET A 132 18.53 -52.47 0.29
C MET A 132 18.23 -53.97 0.11
N ASP A 133 17.14 -54.31 -0.58
CA ASP A 133 16.75 -55.70 -0.85
C ASP A 133 17.81 -56.45 -1.67
N LEU A 134 18.41 -55.81 -2.67
CA LEU A 134 19.53 -56.36 -3.45
C LEU A 134 20.75 -56.62 -2.56
N ALA A 135 21.11 -55.64 -1.71
CA ALA A 135 22.28 -55.73 -0.84
C ALA A 135 22.13 -56.80 0.24
N THR A 136 20.93 -56.99 0.80
CA THR A 136 20.72 -57.92 1.92
C THR A 136 20.30 -59.32 1.47
N THR A 137 19.54 -59.46 0.39
CA THR A 137 18.91 -60.74 0.04
C THR A 137 19.59 -61.37 -1.17
N ASP A 138 19.74 -60.62 -2.25
CA ASP A 138 20.25 -61.16 -3.51
C ASP A 138 21.77 -61.33 -3.50
N ALA A 139 22.51 -60.40 -2.90
CA ALA A 139 23.96 -60.52 -2.75
C ALA A 139 24.34 -61.78 -1.94
N ASP A 140 23.63 -62.05 -0.85
CA ASP A 140 23.85 -63.24 -0.02
C ASP A 140 23.44 -64.52 -0.75
N GLN A 141 22.32 -64.52 -1.49
CA GLN A 141 21.92 -65.66 -2.30
C GLN A 141 22.89 -65.97 -3.44
N VAL A 142 23.38 -64.96 -4.15
CA VAL A 142 24.37 -65.12 -5.24
C VAL A 142 25.69 -65.63 -4.67
N THR A 143 26.13 -65.11 -3.52
CA THR A 143 27.33 -65.57 -2.83
C THR A 143 27.20 -67.03 -2.41
N ASN A 144 26.08 -67.40 -1.79
CA ASN A 144 25.81 -68.77 -1.36
C ASN A 144 25.74 -69.76 -2.52
N ARG A 145 25.05 -69.40 -3.62
CA ARG A 145 25.01 -70.23 -4.85
C ARG A 145 26.39 -70.36 -5.48
N SER A 146 27.16 -69.27 -5.54
CA SER A 146 28.54 -69.28 -6.06
C SER A 146 29.43 -70.22 -5.24
N ASN A 147 29.32 -70.19 -3.91
CA ASN A 147 30.08 -71.07 -3.02
C ASN A 147 29.68 -72.54 -3.20
N GLN A 148 28.39 -72.83 -3.36
CA GLN A 148 27.89 -74.19 -3.60
C GLN A 148 28.34 -74.76 -4.95
N MET A 149 28.33 -73.95 -6.02
CA MET A 149 28.80 -74.37 -7.35
C MET A 149 30.30 -74.70 -7.37
N VAL A 150 31.12 -73.95 -6.61
CA VAL A 150 32.55 -74.24 -6.47
C VAL A 150 32.79 -75.50 -5.64
N ALA A 151 31.98 -75.73 -4.61
CA ALA A 151 32.07 -76.91 -3.75
C ALA A 151 31.57 -78.21 -4.43
N ALA A 152 30.71 -78.11 -5.45
CA ALA A 152 30.09 -79.27 -6.11
C ALA A 152 30.97 -79.98 -7.16
N VAL A 153 32.24 -79.59 -7.33
CA VAL A 153 33.17 -80.34 -8.20
C VAL A 153 33.60 -81.63 -7.47
N PRO A 154 33.24 -82.83 -7.96
CA PRO A 154 33.31 -84.05 -7.17
C PRO A 154 34.74 -84.42 -6.79
N LEU A 155 34.88 -84.86 -5.53
CA LEU A 155 36.07 -85.47 -4.94
C LEU A 155 36.40 -86.77 -5.69
N GLY A 156 37.32 -86.68 -6.65
CA GLY A 156 37.83 -87.81 -7.39
C GLY A 156 39.03 -87.40 -8.26
N GLN A 157 40.24 -87.61 -7.73
CA GLN A 157 41.55 -87.51 -8.41
C GLN A 157 42.05 -86.11 -8.81
N ALA A 158 43.38 -85.97 -8.89
CA ALA A 158 44.09 -84.71 -9.17
C ALA A 158 43.66 -84.01 -10.49
N GLU A 159 43.09 -84.77 -11.44
CA GLU A 159 42.49 -84.24 -12.66
C GLU A 159 41.23 -83.39 -12.41
N SER A 160 40.44 -83.74 -11.38
CA SER A 160 39.26 -82.97 -10.95
C SER A 160 39.67 -81.61 -10.36
N VAL A 161 40.79 -81.54 -9.62
CA VAL A 161 41.33 -80.28 -9.07
C VAL A 161 41.76 -79.32 -10.19
N LYS A 162 42.49 -79.83 -11.19
CA LYS A 162 42.92 -79.03 -12.35
C LYS A 162 41.72 -78.52 -13.17
N THR A 163 40.68 -79.33 -13.30
CA THR A 163 39.44 -78.95 -13.99
C THR A 163 38.63 -77.94 -13.17
N SER A 164 38.53 -78.11 -11.85
CA SER A 164 37.92 -77.14 -10.93
C SER A 164 38.63 -75.79 -10.97
N GLN A 165 39.96 -75.77 -10.93
CA GLN A 165 40.77 -74.56 -11.07
C GLN A 165 40.56 -73.88 -12.44
N ARG A 166 40.46 -74.67 -13.52
CA ARG A 166 40.13 -74.14 -14.86
C ARG A 166 38.72 -73.56 -14.94
N LEU A 167 37.74 -74.19 -14.29
CA LEU A 167 36.37 -73.67 -14.21
C LEU A 167 36.29 -72.41 -13.35
N ALA A 168 36.98 -72.37 -12.21
CA ALA A 168 37.05 -71.20 -11.34
C ALA A 168 37.72 -70.01 -12.06
N THR A 169 38.85 -70.26 -12.74
CA THR A 169 39.53 -69.24 -13.55
C THR A 169 38.73 -68.82 -14.78
N SER A 170 37.99 -69.73 -15.43
CA SER A 170 37.08 -69.41 -16.53
C SER A 170 35.91 -68.54 -16.07
N ASN A 171 35.29 -68.88 -14.93
CA ASN A 171 34.25 -68.06 -14.31
C ASN A 171 34.78 -66.68 -13.89
N LEU A 172 35.99 -66.62 -13.31
CA LEU A 172 36.65 -65.36 -12.98
C LEU A 172 36.91 -64.51 -14.23
N LYS A 173 37.43 -65.11 -15.30
CA LYS A 173 37.65 -64.42 -16.59
C LYS A 173 36.35 -63.91 -17.19
N ARG A 174 35.27 -64.70 -17.14
CA ARG A 174 33.94 -64.29 -17.60
C ARG A 174 33.42 -63.12 -16.78
N ARG A 175 33.49 -63.18 -15.44
CA ARG A 175 33.10 -62.07 -14.56
C ARG A 175 33.92 -60.81 -14.81
N ALA A 176 35.22 -60.95 -15.05
CA ALA A 176 36.08 -59.82 -15.41
C ALA A 176 35.68 -59.20 -16.76
N ALA A 177 35.36 -60.02 -17.76
CA ALA A 177 34.86 -59.53 -19.05
C ALA A 177 33.51 -58.81 -18.91
N ASP A 178 32.57 -59.38 -18.14
CA ASP A 178 31.28 -58.74 -17.86
C ASP A 178 31.46 -57.40 -17.13
N ALA A 179 32.42 -57.31 -16.19
CA ALA A 179 32.74 -56.06 -15.50
C ALA A 179 33.35 -54.99 -16.43
N ILE A 180 34.18 -55.38 -17.41
CA ILE A 180 34.71 -54.44 -18.41
C ILE A 180 33.55 -53.87 -19.25
N VAL A 181 32.60 -54.72 -19.66
CA VAL A 181 31.42 -54.28 -20.43
C VAL A 181 30.52 -53.35 -19.63
N THR A 182 30.34 -53.58 -18.32
CA THR A 182 29.54 -52.68 -17.49
C THR A 182 30.23 -51.33 -17.27
N ILE A 183 31.56 -51.31 -17.10
CA ILE A 183 32.35 -50.07 -17.03
C ILE A 183 32.24 -49.27 -18.32
N GLU A 184 32.35 -49.92 -19.49
CA GLU A 184 32.17 -49.27 -20.79
C GLU A 184 30.80 -48.60 -20.89
N ARG A 185 29.73 -49.32 -20.55
CA ARG A 185 28.36 -48.77 -20.55
C ARG A 185 28.19 -47.62 -19.58
N PHE A 186 28.80 -47.70 -18.39
CA PHE A 186 28.75 -46.63 -17.41
C PHE A 186 29.44 -45.35 -17.90
N ILE A 187 30.63 -45.46 -18.50
CA ILE A 187 31.35 -44.31 -19.07
C ILE A 187 30.52 -43.67 -20.20
N ALA A 188 29.94 -44.49 -21.09
CA ALA A 188 29.07 -44.00 -22.16
C ALA A 188 27.83 -43.27 -21.61
N ALA A 189 27.18 -43.81 -20.57
CA ALA A 189 26.05 -43.17 -19.90
C ALA A 189 26.43 -41.86 -19.20
N SER A 190 27.58 -41.84 -18.51
CA SER A 190 28.12 -40.65 -17.84
C SER A 190 28.40 -39.52 -18.83
N ASN A 191 29.06 -39.83 -19.96
CA ASN A 191 29.35 -38.86 -21.00
C ASN A 191 28.05 -38.31 -21.63
N ARG A 192 27.05 -39.16 -21.86
CA ARG A 192 25.75 -38.73 -22.35
C ARG A 192 25.04 -37.83 -21.34
N LEU A 193 25.08 -38.16 -20.05
CA LEU A 193 24.49 -37.36 -18.99
C LEU A 193 25.17 -35.99 -18.88
N GLN A 194 26.50 -35.94 -19.02
CA GLN A 194 27.26 -34.69 -19.06
C GLN A 194 26.83 -33.82 -20.25
N ALA A 195 26.73 -34.39 -21.46
CA ALA A 195 26.28 -33.65 -22.65
C ALA A 195 24.85 -33.12 -22.50
N VAL A 196 23.94 -33.90 -21.91
CA VAL A 196 22.58 -33.46 -21.61
C VAL A 196 22.58 -32.36 -20.55
N THR A 197 23.38 -32.50 -19.50
CA THR A 197 23.53 -31.49 -18.45
C THR A 197 24.06 -30.17 -19.01
N ASP A 198 25.07 -30.23 -19.88
CA ASP A 198 25.62 -29.07 -20.59
C ASP A 198 24.62 -28.43 -21.56
N SER A 199 23.62 -29.19 -22.03
CA SER A 199 22.53 -28.66 -22.87
C SER A 199 21.39 -28.01 -22.06
N ILE A 200 21.12 -28.52 -20.85
CA ILE A 200 20.05 -28.03 -19.95
C ILE A 200 20.52 -26.83 -19.13
N LEU A 201 21.76 -26.86 -18.65
CA LEU A 201 22.42 -25.66 -18.17
C LEU A 201 22.56 -24.77 -19.39
N LEU A 202 21.66 -23.78 -19.51
CA LEU A 202 21.78 -22.70 -20.49
C LEU A 202 23.26 -22.37 -20.55
N ARG A 203 23.90 -22.65 -21.70
CA ARG A 203 25.23 -22.13 -21.98
C ARG A 203 25.08 -20.66 -21.62
N ARG A 204 25.64 -20.26 -20.48
CA ARG A 204 26.11 -18.91 -20.30
C ARG A 204 27.15 -18.85 -21.40
N ARG A 205 26.69 -18.50 -22.62
CA ARG A 205 27.55 -18.03 -23.67
C ARG A 205 28.40 -17.04 -22.87
N ALA A 206 29.67 -17.38 -22.69
CA ALA A 206 30.66 -16.35 -22.58
C ALA A 206 30.43 -15.58 -23.87
N GLU A 207 29.56 -14.57 -23.76
CA GLU A 207 29.18 -13.72 -24.85
C GLU A 207 30.48 -13.25 -25.45
N ALA A 208 30.58 -13.30 -26.78
CA ALA A 208 31.61 -12.53 -27.44
C ALA A 208 31.61 -11.13 -26.79
N PRO A 209 32.76 -10.53 -26.49
CA PRO A 209 32.88 -9.32 -25.67
C PRO A 209 32.16 -8.06 -26.22
N ASP A 210 31.34 -8.21 -27.26
CA ASP A 210 30.65 -7.17 -28.02
C ASP A 210 29.18 -7.55 -28.35
N SER A 211 28.58 -8.44 -27.56
CA SER A 211 27.16 -8.80 -27.65
C SER A 211 26.28 -7.63 -27.20
N MET A 212 25.57 -7.00 -28.13
CA MET A 212 24.67 -5.88 -27.85
C MET A 212 23.43 -6.38 -27.11
N LEU A 213 23.37 -6.14 -25.80
CA LEU A 213 22.20 -6.42 -24.97
C LEU A 213 21.17 -5.30 -25.13
N THR A 214 19.97 -5.64 -25.59
CA THR A 214 18.83 -4.71 -25.67
C THR A 214 17.97 -4.84 -24.42
N VAL A 215 17.64 -3.70 -23.81
CA VAL A 215 16.81 -3.63 -22.60
C VAL A 215 15.44 -3.06 -22.97
N PRO A 216 14.32 -3.75 -22.70
CA PRO A 216 13.01 -3.19 -22.94
C PRO A 216 12.72 -2.06 -21.94
N VAL A 217 12.28 -0.92 -22.47
CA VAL A 217 11.86 0.26 -21.71
C VAL A 217 10.45 0.61 -22.13
N ALA A 218 9.55 0.77 -21.17
CA ALA A 218 8.19 1.21 -21.40
C ALA A 218 8.03 2.67 -20.97
N VAL A 219 7.52 3.51 -21.87
CA VAL A 219 7.20 4.92 -21.60
C VAL A 219 5.70 5.07 -21.66
N VAL A 220 5.11 5.69 -20.63
CA VAL A 220 3.66 5.89 -20.52
C VAL A 220 3.40 7.36 -20.29
N GLU A 221 2.59 7.95 -21.17
CA GLU A 221 2.08 9.31 -21.00
C GLU A 221 0.61 9.28 -20.60
N SER A 222 0.28 10.04 -19.57
CA SER A 222 -1.07 10.15 -19.05
C SER A 222 -1.43 11.62 -18.83
N ASN A 223 -2.67 11.99 -19.12
CA ASN A 223 -3.16 13.32 -18.78
C ASN A 223 -3.68 13.30 -17.33
N TYR A 224 -3.01 14.03 -16.44
CA TYR A 224 -3.30 13.97 -15.00
C TYR A 224 -4.45 14.89 -14.58
N ASP A 225 -4.74 15.95 -15.36
CA ASP A 225 -5.80 16.90 -15.02
C ASP A 225 -6.55 17.47 -16.25
N ASN A 226 -7.66 18.15 -16.00
CA ASN A 226 -8.43 18.81 -17.05
C ASN A 226 -7.77 20.10 -17.58
N SER A 227 -6.53 20.39 -17.18
CA SER A 227 -5.72 21.53 -17.60
C SER A 227 -4.71 21.17 -18.70
N GLY A 228 -4.63 19.89 -19.09
CA GLY A 228 -3.83 19.43 -20.22
C GLY A 228 -2.37 19.12 -19.89
N ASN A 229 -2.03 19.00 -18.60
CA ASN A 229 -0.68 18.62 -18.19
C ASN A 229 -0.44 17.11 -18.41
N THR A 230 0.48 16.80 -19.32
CA THR A 230 0.93 15.43 -19.59
C THR A 230 1.97 15.00 -18.55
N GLN A 231 1.74 13.85 -17.92
CA GLN A 231 2.68 13.19 -17.03
C GLN A 231 3.27 11.97 -17.73
N THR A 232 4.58 12.01 -17.99
CA THR A 232 5.36 10.89 -18.52
C THR A 232 5.94 10.05 -17.38
N SER A 233 5.78 8.73 -17.44
CA SER A 233 6.39 7.76 -16.54
C SER A 233 7.16 6.70 -17.34
N THR A 234 8.40 6.40 -16.91
CA THR A 234 9.29 5.43 -17.57
C THR A 234 9.52 4.22 -16.68
N TYR A 235 9.34 3.02 -17.23
CA TYR A 235 9.56 1.74 -16.57
C TYR A 235 10.64 0.94 -17.29
N VAL A 236 11.63 0.47 -16.52
CA VAL A 236 12.76 -0.33 -17.02
C VAL A 236 12.72 -1.71 -16.36
N SER A 237 13.00 -2.77 -17.10
CA SER A 237 13.05 -4.13 -16.55
C SER A 237 14.00 -4.23 -15.35
N ALA A 238 13.55 -4.90 -14.29
CA ALA A 238 14.36 -5.16 -13.10
C ALA A 238 15.21 -6.44 -13.22
N ILE A 239 15.03 -7.22 -14.29
CA ILE A 239 15.66 -8.54 -14.43
C ILE A 239 17.00 -8.37 -15.15
N GLY A 240 18.09 -8.73 -14.47
CA GLY A 240 19.42 -8.83 -15.06
C GLY A 240 20.20 -7.51 -15.18
N ILE A 241 19.73 -6.42 -14.56
CA ILE A 241 20.36 -5.09 -14.63
C ILE A 241 20.67 -4.59 -13.22
N SER A 242 21.81 -3.93 -13.04
CA SER A 242 22.17 -3.29 -11.77
C SER A 242 21.30 -2.07 -11.48
N ASP A 243 21.09 -1.75 -10.21
CA ASP A 243 20.28 -0.60 -9.81
C ASP A 243 20.79 0.73 -10.40
N GLN A 244 22.11 0.89 -10.47
CA GLN A 244 22.73 2.09 -11.04
C GLN A 244 22.45 2.22 -12.55
N ALA A 245 22.59 1.13 -13.31
CA ALA A 245 22.29 1.14 -14.74
C ALA A 245 20.81 1.36 -15.01
N ARG A 246 19.93 0.78 -14.18
CA ARG A 246 18.48 0.99 -14.24
C ARG A 246 18.12 2.47 -14.05
N THR A 247 18.66 3.13 -13.03
CA THR A 247 18.42 4.56 -12.78
C THR A 247 18.98 5.43 -13.90
N ALA A 248 20.15 5.10 -14.45
CA ALA A 248 20.74 5.83 -15.58
C ALA A 248 19.86 5.74 -16.84
N ILE A 249 19.36 4.55 -17.17
CA ILE A 249 18.44 4.34 -18.31
C ILE A 249 17.14 5.10 -18.07
N GLN A 250 16.54 4.97 -16.89
CA GLN A 250 15.28 5.63 -16.56
C GLN A 250 15.40 7.15 -16.68
N ASN A 251 16.47 7.74 -16.14
CA ASN A 251 16.69 9.19 -16.21
C ASN A 251 16.88 9.67 -17.66
N ARG A 252 17.64 8.92 -18.47
CA ARG A 252 17.88 9.26 -19.88
C ARG A 252 16.59 9.25 -20.69
N PHE A 253 15.81 8.17 -20.62
CA PHE A 253 14.53 8.09 -21.34
C PHE A 253 13.47 9.07 -20.82
N SER A 254 13.47 9.37 -19.52
CA SER A 254 12.61 10.43 -18.96
C SER A 254 13.00 11.82 -19.46
N GLN A 255 14.29 12.06 -19.74
CA GLN A 255 14.76 13.31 -20.34
C GLN A 255 14.40 13.37 -21.83
N ASP A 256 14.68 12.31 -22.60
CA ASP A 256 14.36 12.21 -24.03
C ASP A 256 12.85 12.39 -24.28
N ALA A 257 11.99 11.86 -23.40
CA ALA A 257 10.55 12.07 -23.48
C ALA A 257 10.13 13.52 -23.20
N ARG A 258 10.79 14.23 -22.27
CA ARG A 258 10.52 15.66 -22.01
C ARG A 258 10.99 16.57 -23.15
N GLU A 259 12.07 16.18 -23.82
CA GLU A 259 12.64 16.89 -24.96
C GLU A 259 11.89 16.61 -26.28
N GLY A 260 10.88 15.73 -26.25
CA GLY A 260 10.05 15.41 -27.42
C GLY A 260 10.72 14.49 -28.43
N ALA A 261 11.79 13.79 -28.05
CA ALA A 261 12.52 12.87 -28.92
C ALA A 261 11.76 11.58 -29.24
N LEU A 262 10.65 11.31 -28.53
CA LEU A 262 9.75 10.17 -28.74
C LEU A 262 8.35 10.66 -29.18
N PRO A 263 8.18 11.07 -30.45
CA PRO A 263 6.88 11.55 -30.92
C PRO A 263 5.88 10.38 -31.03
N TRP A 264 4.75 10.51 -30.34
CA TRP A 264 3.64 9.57 -30.46
C TRP A 264 3.01 9.66 -31.86
N SER A 265 2.95 8.53 -32.56
CA SER A 265 2.18 8.44 -33.80
C SER A 265 0.71 8.08 -33.48
N GLU A 266 -0.24 8.89 -33.96
CA GLU A 266 -1.69 8.62 -33.77
C GLU A 266 -2.20 7.38 -34.54
N THR A 267 -1.36 6.78 -35.40
CA THR A 267 -1.78 5.78 -36.40
C THR A 267 -1.06 4.43 -36.29
N ALA A 268 -0.50 4.08 -35.13
CA ALA A 268 0.11 2.77 -34.95
C ALA A 268 -0.99 1.70 -34.79
N ALA A 269 -1.24 0.92 -35.84
CA ALA A 269 -2.07 -0.27 -35.75
C ALA A 269 -1.45 -1.26 -34.76
N ILE A 270 -2.23 -1.73 -33.79
CA ILE A 270 -1.77 -2.72 -32.80
C ILE A 270 -1.39 -4.00 -33.54
N ASP A 271 -0.17 -4.49 -33.30
CA ASP A 271 0.26 -5.80 -33.81
C ASP A 271 -0.72 -6.88 -33.32
N PRO A 272 -1.35 -7.66 -34.23
CA PRO A 272 -2.29 -8.71 -33.85
C PRO A 272 -1.66 -9.76 -32.91
N GLU A 273 -0.35 -9.99 -32.99
CA GLU A 273 0.33 -10.93 -32.10
C GLU A 273 0.40 -10.39 -30.65
N LEU A 274 0.73 -9.11 -30.48
CA LEU A 274 0.76 -8.44 -29.18
C LEU A 274 -0.64 -8.44 -28.53
N ALA A 275 -1.67 -8.11 -29.30
CA ALA A 275 -3.06 -8.13 -28.83
C ALA A 275 -3.48 -9.53 -28.36
N ASN A 276 -3.08 -10.57 -29.09
CA ASN A 276 -3.38 -11.95 -28.72
C ASN A 276 -2.65 -12.39 -27.44
N GLN A 277 -1.36 -12.06 -27.29
CA GLN A 277 -0.61 -12.35 -26.07
C GLN A 277 -1.19 -11.62 -24.86
N PHE A 278 -1.55 -10.35 -25.01
CA PHE A 278 -2.18 -9.57 -23.93
C PHE A 278 -3.51 -10.20 -23.50
N ARG A 279 -4.36 -10.59 -24.45
CA ARG A 279 -5.63 -11.28 -24.16
C ARG A 279 -5.41 -12.62 -23.44
N GLN A 280 -4.38 -13.39 -23.80
CA GLN A 280 -4.02 -14.62 -23.10
C GLN A 280 -3.59 -14.37 -21.65
N ILE A 281 -2.78 -13.33 -21.41
CA ILE A 281 -2.36 -12.95 -20.05
C ILE A 281 -3.55 -12.49 -19.20
N VAL A 282 -4.45 -11.69 -19.76
CA VAL A 282 -5.67 -11.24 -19.06
C VAL A 282 -6.58 -12.43 -18.74
N ALA A 283 -6.73 -13.39 -19.65
CA ALA A 283 -7.49 -14.61 -19.41
C ALA A 283 -6.87 -15.48 -18.30
N ALA A 284 -5.54 -15.56 -18.24
CA ALA A 284 -4.80 -16.32 -17.23
C ALA A 284 -4.73 -15.63 -15.85
N SER A 285 -5.11 -14.36 -15.74
CA SER A 285 -4.97 -13.55 -14.51
C SER A 285 -5.92 -13.93 -13.36
N GLY A 286 -6.96 -14.74 -13.62
CA GLY A 286 -7.95 -15.15 -12.61
C GLY A 286 -8.84 -14.02 -12.07
N LEU A 287 -8.87 -12.87 -12.74
CA LEU A 287 -9.71 -11.72 -12.38
C LEU A 287 -11.19 -11.95 -12.74
N ASP A 288 -12.08 -11.24 -12.04
CA ASP A 288 -13.53 -11.22 -12.30
C ASP A 288 -13.83 -10.87 -13.78
N PRO A 289 -14.75 -11.56 -14.48
CA PRO A 289 -14.99 -11.35 -15.92
C PRO A 289 -15.28 -9.89 -16.29
N ARG A 290 -15.95 -9.14 -15.42
CA ARG A 290 -16.20 -7.71 -15.62
C ARG A 290 -14.91 -6.89 -15.68
N ARG A 291 -13.94 -7.20 -14.80
CA ARG A 291 -12.64 -6.50 -14.78
C ARG A 291 -11.78 -6.88 -15.97
N GLN A 292 -11.81 -8.15 -16.39
CA GLN A 292 -11.13 -8.59 -17.61
C GLN A 292 -11.65 -7.83 -18.84
N GLN A 293 -12.97 -7.67 -18.95
CA GLN A 293 -13.59 -6.92 -20.04
C GLN A 293 -13.23 -5.43 -20.00
N THR A 294 -13.20 -4.80 -18.83
CA THR A 294 -12.75 -3.41 -18.68
C THR A 294 -11.27 -3.24 -19.08
N ILE A 295 -10.40 -4.17 -18.71
CA ILE A 295 -8.98 -4.13 -19.08
C ILE A 295 -8.79 -4.24 -20.59
N ILE A 296 -9.53 -5.12 -21.26
CA ILE A 296 -9.48 -5.27 -22.72
C ILE A 296 -10.02 -4.01 -23.40
N GLN A 297 -11.11 -3.43 -22.89
CA GLN A 297 -11.66 -2.16 -23.42
C GLN A 297 -10.67 -1.01 -23.28
N MET A 298 -9.95 -0.91 -22.15
CA MET A 298 -8.92 0.11 -21.96
C MET A 298 -7.73 -0.11 -22.91
N PHE A 299 -7.32 -1.36 -23.12
CA PHE A 299 -6.26 -1.69 -24.07
C PHE A 299 -6.63 -1.27 -25.49
N GLU A 300 -7.84 -1.55 -25.95
CA GLU A 300 -8.29 -1.17 -27.31
C GLU A 300 -8.49 0.34 -27.49
N ALA A 301 -8.74 1.08 -26.40
CA ALA A 301 -8.96 2.52 -26.43
C ALA A 301 -7.68 3.36 -26.45
N HIS A 302 -6.51 2.75 -26.23
CA HIS A 302 -5.24 3.47 -26.13
C HIS A 302 -4.27 3.07 -27.26
N PRO A 303 -3.59 4.05 -27.89
CA PRO A 303 -2.58 3.76 -28.90
C PRO A 303 -1.29 3.22 -28.26
N PHE A 304 -0.64 2.27 -28.94
CA PHE A 304 0.66 1.72 -28.54
C PHE A 304 1.65 1.87 -29.69
N GLN A 305 2.89 2.25 -29.36
CA GLN A 305 3.97 2.39 -30.33
C GLN A 305 5.18 1.59 -29.85
N THR A 306 5.86 0.93 -30.79
CA THR A 306 7.15 0.28 -30.57
C THR A 306 8.22 1.05 -31.36
N PHE A 307 9.40 1.23 -30.75
CA PHE A 307 10.54 1.95 -31.32
C PHE A 307 11.73 1.00 -31.47
#